data_AF-A0A1W2AUZ9-F1
#
_entry.id   AF-A0A1W2AUZ9-F1
#
_cell.length_a   1.000
_cell.length_b   1.000
_cell.length_c   1.000
_cell.angle_alpha   90.00
_cell.angle_beta   90.00
_cell.angle_gamma   90.00
#
_symmetry.space_group_name_H-M   'P 1'
#
loop_
_entity.id
_entity.type
_entity.pdbx_description
1 polymer ?
#
loop_
_entity_poly.entity_id
_entity_poly.type
_entity_poly.pdbx_seq_one_letter_code
_entity_poly.pdbx_strand_id
1 'polypeptide(L)'
;MNPELTTLSIYEMITKIISTNRELPIEIKISDLTSYSLVSFYDFGSLRIKCGKKATYILLAEPYNFFLDDYPALITSQLKSEAPWTRILISSTNDIFNLQSLILEIYDKAFFLGVSEFFGCCSRYVQCSDNLKCVQPDTKLAKGCMYGRHLKKGKVFYGKNKNT
;
A
#
# COMPACT_ATOMS: atom_id res chain seq x y z
N MET A 1 5.98 24.97 11.63
CA MET A 1 5.70 23.51 11.67
C MET A 1 4.22 23.38 11.90
N ASN A 2 3.48 22.66 11.05
CA ASN A 2 2.06 22.44 11.28
C ASN A 2 1.92 21.51 12.52
N PRO A 3 1.37 21.97 13.66
CA PRO A 3 1.30 21.17 14.88
C PRO A 3 0.47 19.88 14.72
N GLU A 4 -0.32 19.76 13.64
CA GLU A 4 -1.13 18.58 13.34
C GLU A 4 -0.35 17.45 12.62
N LEU A 5 0.81 17.76 12.02
CA LEU A 5 1.61 16.76 11.28
C LEU A 5 2.70 16.17 12.17
N THR A 6 2.30 15.15 12.93
CA THR A 6 3.21 14.31 13.73
C THR A 6 3.36 12.95 13.08
N THR A 7 4.41 12.21 13.45
CA THR A 7 4.57 10.82 13.00
C THR A 7 3.32 9.98 13.33
N LEU A 8 2.77 10.15 14.53
CA LEU A 8 1.61 9.41 14.99
C LEU A 8 0.37 9.73 14.14
N SER A 9 0.08 11.02 13.91
CA SER A 9 -1.09 11.41 13.12
C SER A 9 -1.01 10.92 11.67
N ILE A 10 0.19 10.95 11.06
CA ILE A 10 0.41 10.41 9.72
C ILE A 10 0.18 8.89 9.70
N TYR A 11 0.72 8.17 10.68
CA TYR A 11 0.56 6.73 10.81
C TYR A 11 -0.91 6.33 11.00
N GLU A 12 -1.66 7.04 11.84
CA GLU A 12 -3.08 6.82 12.07
C GLU A 12 -3.89 7.04 10.79
N MET A 13 -3.57 8.08 10.01
CA MET A 13 -4.22 8.35 8.73
C MET A 13 -3.96 7.25 7.70
N ILE A 14 -2.71 6.79 7.57
CA ILE A 14 -2.37 5.65 6.70
C ILE A 14 -3.16 4.40 7.11
N THR A 15 -3.19 4.11 8.42
CA THR A 15 -3.92 2.97 8.97
C THR A 15 -5.42 3.06 8.69
N LYS A 16 -6.01 4.26 8.84
CA LYS A 16 -7.42 4.53 8.54
C LYS A 16 -7.73 4.38 7.06
N ILE A 17 -6.88 4.89 6.18
CA ILE A 17 -7.02 4.73 4.72
C ILE A 17 -7.09 3.25 4.37
N ILE A 18 -6.16 2.45 4.88
CA ILE A 18 -6.10 1.01 4.57
C ILE A 18 -7.31 0.29 5.16
N SER A 19 -7.65 0.53 6.43
CA SER A 19 -8.75 -0.17 7.10
C SER A 19 -10.15 0.18 6.59
N THR A 20 -10.32 1.36 6.00
CA THR A 20 -11.58 1.76 5.36
C THR A 20 -11.74 1.11 3.98
N ASN A 21 -10.63 0.77 3.30
CA ASN A 21 -10.65 0.37 1.89
C ASN A 21 -10.25 -1.09 1.64
N ARG A 22 -9.78 -1.83 2.66
CA ARG A 22 -9.33 -3.22 2.54
C ARG A 22 -9.89 -4.06 3.68
N GLU A 23 -10.28 -5.29 3.37
CA GLU A 23 -10.79 -6.25 4.34
C GLU A 23 -9.63 -6.96 5.07
N LEU A 24 -9.91 -7.47 6.28
CA LEU A 24 -8.96 -8.13 7.17
C LEU A 24 -8.37 -9.44 6.57
N PRO A 25 -7.16 -9.85 7.00
CA PRO A 25 -6.35 -9.24 8.06
C PRO A 25 -5.47 -8.09 7.55
N ILE A 26 -5.56 -6.95 8.23
CA ILE A 26 -4.74 -5.78 7.96
C ILE A 26 -3.48 -5.88 8.81
N GLU A 27 -2.33 -6.02 8.15
CA GLU A 27 -1.03 -6.07 8.83
C GLU A 27 -0.21 -4.81 8.54
N ILE A 28 -0.21 -3.89 9.51
CA ILE A 28 0.56 -2.65 9.48
C ILE A 28 1.32 -2.52 10.81
N LYS A 29 2.61 -2.20 10.76
CA LYS A 29 3.45 -1.99 11.93
C LYS A 29 4.24 -0.70 11.77
N ILE A 30 4.55 -0.02 12.87
CA ILE A 30 5.48 1.11 12.91
C ILE A 30 6.64 0.79 13.86
N SER A 31 7.85 1.16 13.44
CA SER A 31 9.06 1.08 14.25
C SER A 31 9.79 2.43 14.21
N ASP A 32 9.97 3.05 15.37
CA ASP A 32 10.69 4.32 15.47
C ASP A 32 12.21 4.10 15.46
N LEU A 33 12.90 4.77 14.54
CA LEU A 33 14.36 4.81 14.46
C LEU A 33 14.85 6.22 14.77
N THR A 34 16.16 6.36 14.95
CA THR A 34 16.83 7.60 15.36
C THR A 34 16.54 8.82 14.47
N SER A 35 16.16 8.63 13.21
CA SER A 35 15.98 9.72 12.24
C SER A 35 14.67 9.67 11.44
N TYR A 36 13.88 8.62 11.59
CA TYR A 36 12.62 8.39 10.89
C TYR A 36 11.85 7.24 11.58
N SER A 37 10.57 7.11 11.27
CA SER A 37 9.77 5.95 11.65
C SER A 37 9.50 5.09 10.42
N LEU A 38 9.79 3.80 10.50
CA LEU A 38 9.54 2.84 9.43
C LEU A 38 8.11 2.29 9.57
N VAL A 39 7.29 2.42 8.53
CA VAL A 39 5.98 1.77 8.43
C VAL A 39 6.12 0.54 7.55
N SER A 40 5.79 -0.62 8.12
CA SER A 40 5.86 -1.91 7.44
C SER A 40 4.47 -2.44 7.11
N PHE A 41 4.29 -2.93 5.89
CA PHE A 41 3.10 -3.65 5.46
C PHE A 41 3.46 -5.12 5.26
N TYR A 42 2.77 -6.05 5.95
CA TYR A 42 3.09 -7.49 5.90
C TYR A 42 4.58 -7.81 6.12
N ASP A 43 5.20 -7.15 7.11
CA ASP A 43 6.63 -7.24 7.44
C ASP A 43 7.62 -6.67 6.40
N PHE A 44 7.14 -6.09 5.31
CA PHE A 44 7.97 -5.34 4.36
C PHE A 44 8.00 -3.86 4.75
N GLY A 45 9.21 -3.30 4.92
CA GLY A 45 9.39 -1.87 5.19
C GLY A 45 8.99 -1.01 4.00
N SER A 46 7.73 -0.61 3.93
CA SER A 46 7.13 0.01 2.74
C SER A 46 7.29 1.52 2.70
N LEU A 47 7.14 2.20 3.84
CA LEU A 47 7.20 3.66 3.93
C LEU A 47 8.12 4.08 5.08
N ARG A 48 8.73 5.26 4.98
CA ARG A 48 9.30 5.96 6.13
C ARG A 48 8.59 7.28 6.35
N ILE A 49 8.32 7.62 7.59
CA ILE A 49 7.81 8.93 7.99
C ILE A 49 8.96 9.71 8.62
N LYS A 50 9.23 10.91 8.09
CA LYS A 50 10.29 11.80 8.59
C LYS A 50 9.71 13.17 8.85
N CYS A 51 9.44 13.47 10.13
CA CYS A 51 8.98 14.78 10.59
C CYS A 51 10.18 15.61 11.04
N GLY A 52 10.64 16.53 10.19
CA GLY A 52 11.71 17.47 10.52
C GLY A 52 11.19 18.83 10.96
N LYS A 53 12.07 19.67 11.54
CA LYS A 53 11.70 21.03 11.98
C LYS A 53 11.17 21.92 10.84
N LYS A 54 11.67 21.71 9.61
CA LYS A 54 11.36 22.53 8.43
C LYS A 54 10.34 21.89 7.49
N ALA A 55 10.29 20.56 7.43
CA ALA A 55 9.48 19.83 6.47
C ALA A 55 9.23 18.41 6.95
N THR A 56 8.10 17.86 6.51
CA THR A 56 7.68 16.48 6.76
C THR A 56 7.65 15.72 5.45
N TYR A 57 8.12 14.47 5.47
CA TYR A 57 8.22 13.63 4.29
C TYR A 57 7.66 12.24 4.55
N ILE A 58 7.01 11.67 3.54
CA ILE A 58 6.86 10.23 3.38
C ILE A 58 7.90 9.78 2.36
N LEU A 59 8.68 8.76 2.70
CA LEU A 59 9.66 8.16 1.81
C LEU A 59 9.19 6.78 1.36
N LEU A 60 9.24 6.55 0.05
CA LEU A 60 8.88 5.29 -0.58
C LEU A 60 10.11 4.47 -0.87
N ALA A 61 10.12 3.21 -0.46
CA ALA A 61 11.19 2.27 -0.82
C ALA A 61 11.07 1.86 -2.29
N GLU A 62 12.15 1.44 -2.92
CA GLU A 62 12.04 0.45 -3.99
C GLU A 62 11.47 -0.87 -3.45
N PRO A 63 10.62 -1.59 -4.21
CA PRO A 63 10.23 -1.33 -5.58
C PRO A 63 8.97 -0.46 -5.70
N TYR A 64 8.53 0.29 -4.70
CA TYR A 64 7.24 0.99 -4.76
C TYR A 64 7.28 2.29 -5.57
N ASN A 65 8.46 2.83 -5.83
CA ASN A 65 8.65 4.08 -6.56
C ASN A 65 8.07 4.06 -7.98
N PHE A 66 7.93 2.92 -8.66
CA PHE A 66 7.33 2.87 -10.01
C PHE A 66 5.86 3.33 -10.02
N PHE A 67 5.15 3.22 -8.90
CA PHE A 67 3.77 3.71 -8.82
C PHE A 67 3.71 5.23 -8.99
N LEU A 68 4.79 5.97 -8.71
CA LEU A 68 4.82 7.43 -8.82
C LEU A 68 4.62 7.94 -10.25
N ASP A 69 4.90 7.12 -11.27
CA ASP A 69 4.70 7.49 -12.67
C ASP A 69 3.22 7.76 -12.97
N ASP A 70 2.30 7.11 -12.24
CA ASP A 70 0.85 7.31 -12.34
C ASP A 70 0.37 8.55 -11.54
N TYR A 71 1.25 9.21 -10.76
CA TYR A 71 0.93 10.37 -9.93
C TYR A 71 1.89 11.56 -10.17
N PRO A 72 1.97 12.12 -11.39
CA PRO A 72 2.94 13.17 -11.75
C PRO A 72 2.71 14.51 -11.02
N ALA A 73 1.54 14.72 -10.43
CA ALA A 73 1.23 15.91 -9.65
C ALA A 73 1.89 15.93 -8.26
N LEU A 74 2.46 14.81 -7.81
CA LEU A 74 3.14 14.74 -6.52
C LEU A 74 4.49 15.45 -6.57
N ILE A 75 4.73 16.33 -5.58
CA ILE A 75 6.03 16.98 -5.41
C ILE A 75 6.99 15.95 -4.82
N THR A 76 7.85 15.39 -5.69
CA THR A 76 8.83 14.39 -5.30
C THR A 76 10.26 14.93 -5.36
N SER A 77 11.14 14.34 -4.55
CA SER A 77 12.58 14.57 -4.65
C SER A 77 13.34 13.29 -4.32
N GLN A 78 14.44 13.05 -5.02
CA GLN A 78 15.40 12.02 -4.65
C GLN A 78 16.68 12.69 -4.15
N LEU A 79 17.16 12.29 -2.98
CA LEU A 79 18.51 12.63 -2.54
C LEU A 79 19.43 11.44 -2.79
N LYS A 80 20.60 11.69 -3.40
CA LYS A 80 21.63 10.68 -3.63
C LYS A 80 22.06 9.93 -2.35
N SER A 81 21.97 10.57 -1.18
CA SER A 81 22.33 9.99 0.13
C SER A 81 21.27 9.07 0.73
N GLU A 82 20.06 9.01 0.14
CA GLU A 82 18.95 8.20 0.62
C GLU A 82 18.43 7.24 -0.46
N ALA A 83 19.15 7.01 -1.57
CA ALA A 83 18.84 5.92 -2.49
C ALA A 83 18.79 4.57 -1.71
N PRO A 84 17.74 3.74 -1.84
CA PRO A 84 16.72 3.71 -2.90
C PRO A 84 15.36 4.36 -2.54
N TRP A 85 15.34 5.45 -1.75
CA TRP A 85 14.11 6.07 -1.26
C TRP A 85 13.71 7.34 -2.01
N THR A 86 12.47 7.40 -2.52
CA THR A 86 11.89 8.61 -3.10
C THR A 86 11.08 9.37 -2.07
N ARG A 87 11.31 10.68 -1.91
CA ARG A 87 10.59 11.52 -0.94
C ARG A 87 9.38 12.17 -1.57
N ILE A 88 8.27 12.15 -0.85
CA ILE A 88 7.07 12.93 -1.11
C ILE A 88 6.94 13.97 0.01
N LEU A 89 6.84 15.25 -0.35
CA LEU A 89 6.64 16.33 0.61
C LEU A 89 5.20 16.31 1.15
N ILE A 90 5.06 16.39 2.48
CA ILE A 90 3.77 16.50 3.16
C ILE A 90 3.72 17.84 3.90
N SER A 91 2.80 18.70 3.51
CA SER A 91 2.58 20.03 4.09
C SER A 91 1.29 20.12 4.90
N SER A 92 0.32 19.25 4.61
CA SER A 92 -0.97 19.17 5.30
C SER A 92 -1.48 17.73 5.43
N THR A 93 -2.49 17.52 6.27
CA THR A 93 -3.23 16.25 6.34
C THR A 93 -3.96 15.95 5.03
N ASN A 94 -4.38 16.99 4.29
CA ASN A 94 -4.97 16.85 2.95
C ASN A 94 -4.03 16.17 1.96
N ASP A 95 -2.72 16.41 2.06
CA ASP A 95 -1.74 15.74 1.20
C ASP A 95 -1.75 14.22 1.43
N ILE A 96 -1.95 13.78 2.67
CA ILE A 96 -2.03 12.35 3.00
C ILE A 96 -3.30 11.72 2.40
N PHE A 97 -4.43 12.45 2.43
CA PHE A 97 -5.65 12.01 1.76
C PHE A 97 -5.46 11.91 0.23
N ASN A 98 -4.75 12.87 -0.38
CA ASN A 98 -4.44 12.82 -1.81
C ASN A 98 -3.53 11.64 -2.18
N LEU A 99 -2.77 11.10 -1.22
CA LEU A 99 -1.96 9.88 -1.40
C LEU A 99 -2.74 8.57 -1.23
N GLN A 100 -4.05 8.62 -0.96
CA GLN A 100 -4.84 7.42 -0.67
C GLN A 100 -4.67 6.31 -1.71
N SER A 101 -4.82 6.61 -3.00
CA SER A 101 -4.71 5.60 -4.06
C SER A 101 -3.32 4.95 -4.08
N LEU A 102 -2.26 5.77 -3.99
CA LEU A 102 -0.89 5.31 -3.94
C LEU A 102 -0.63 4.43 -2.70
N ILE A 103 -1.09 4.84 -1.51
CA ILE A 103 -0.96 4.05 -0.27
C ILE A 103 -1.59 2.68 -0.44
N LEU A 104 -2.78 2.61 -1.05
CA LEU A 104 -3.49 1.35 -1.29
C LEU A 104 -2.76 0.45 -2.30
N GLU A 105 -2.16 1.02 -3.35
CA GLU A 105 -1.35 0.27 -4.32
C GLU A 105 -0.07 -0.29 -3.71
N ILE A 106 0.62 0.49 -2.88
CA ILE A 106 1.80 0.06 -2.13
C ILE A 106 1.44 -1.07 -1.18
N TYR A 107 0.33 -0.92 -0.45
CA TYR A 107 -0.16 -1.93 0.46
C TYR A 107 -0.48 -3.25 -0.26
N ASP A 108 -1.22 -3.17 -1.37
CA ASP A 108 -1.53 -4.33 -2.20
C ASP A 108 -0.25 -4.96 -2.78
N LYS A 109 0.73 -4.16 -3.20
CA LYS A 109 2.01 -4.69 -3.69
C LYS A 109 2.78 -5.42 -2.58
N ALA A 110 2.85 -4.84 -1.38
CA ALA A 110 3.53 -5.42 -0.23
C ALA A 110 2.95 -6.78 0.15
N PHE A 111 1.62 -6.92 0.09
CA PHE A 111 0.95 -8.21 0.26
C PHE A 111 1.53 -9.28 -0.67
N PHE A 112 1.85 -8.94 -1.92
CA PHE A 112 2.36 -9.87 -2.92
C PHE A 112 3.88 -10.09 -2.92
N LEU A 113 4.67 -9.25 -2.23
CA LEU A 113 6.14 -9.37 -2.24
C LEU A 113 6.64 -10.63 -1.50
N GLY A 114 5.87 -11.14 -0.55
CA GLY A 114 6.20 -12.37 0.19
C GLY A 114 5.79 -13.68 -0.50
N VAL A 115 5.43 -13.63 -1.78
CA VAL A 115 5.00 -14.81 -2.54
C VAL A 115 6.18 -15.43 -3.26
N SER A 116 6.52 -16.67 -2.90
CA SER A 116 7.54 -17.45 -3.61
C SER A 116 7.03 -18.03 -4.93
N GLU A 117 5.73 -18.36 -5.02
CA GLU A 117 5.12 -18.99 -6.20
C GLU A 117 3.73 -18.43 -6.51
N PHE A 118 3.51 -18.06 -7.77
CA PHE A 118 2.20 -17.67 -8.29
C PHE A 118 1.47 -18.87 -8.90
N PHE A 119 0.16 -18.94 -8.70
CA PHE A 119 -0.71 -19.94 -9.32
C PHE A 119 -1.94 -19.28 -9.95
N GLY A 120 -2.57 -19.95 -10.92
CA GLY A 120 -3.68 -19.40 -11.71
C GLY A 120 -4.87 -18.96 -10.85
N CYS A 121 -5.59 -19.91 -10.27
CA CYS A 121 -6.68 -19.64 -9.32
C CYS A 121 -6.82 -20.78 -8.32
N CYS A 122 -7.37 -20.50 -7.14
CA CYS A 122 -7.68 -21.53 -6.14
C CYS A 122 -9.12 -22.03 -6.37
N SER A 123 -9.51 -23.13 -5.74
CA SER A 123 -10.84 -23.76 -5.91
C SER A 123 -12.05 -22.87 -5.60
N ARG A 124 -11.85 -21.68 -5.01
CA ARG A 124 -12.91 -20.71 -4.66
C ARG A 124 -13.21 -19.70 -5.78
N TYR A 125 -12.66 -19.86 -6.99
CA TYR A 125 -12.76 -18.85 -8.06
C TYR A 125 -14.21 -18.43 -8.41
N VAL A 126 -15.18 -19.34 -8.40
CA VAL A 126 -16.60 -18.99 -8.65
C VAL A 126 -17.16 -18.10 -7.55
N GLN A 127 -16.91 -18.45 -6.29
CA GLN A 127 -17.34 -17.64 -5.15
C GLN A 127 -16.68 -16.25 -5.18
N CYS A 128 -15.40 -16.18 -5.55
CA CYS A 128 -14.71 -14.91 -5.70
C CYS A 128 -15.38 -14.03 -6.78
N SER A 129 -15.73 -14.59 -7.94
CA SER A 129 -16.47 -13.88 -8.97
C SER A 129 -17.82 -13.36 -8.51
N ASP A 130 -18.61 -14.23 -7.87
CA ASP A 130 -19.97 -13.93 -7.47
C ASP A 130 -20.03 -12.83 -6.39
N ASN A 131 -18.96 -12.73 -5.59
CA ASN A 131 -18.77 -11.70 -4.58
C ASN A 131 -17.94 -10.50 -5.07
N LEU A 132 -17.42 -10.53 -6.30
CA LEU A 132 -16.50 -9.52 -6.86
C LEU A 132 -15.26 -9.24 -6.01
N LYS A 133 -14.87 -10.18 -5.15
CA LYS A 133 -13.72 -10.07 -4.24
C LYS A 133 -13.11 -11.43 -3.90
N CYS A 134 -11.86 -11.45 -3.47
CA CYS A 134 -11.23 -12.67 -2.99
C CYS A 134 -11.89 -13.13 -1.69
N VAL A 135 -12.30 -14.39 -1.60
CA VAL A 135 -12.89 -14.99 -0.39
C VAL A 135 -12.00 -16.06 0.27
N GLN A 136 -10.72 -16.10 -0.10
CA GLN A 136 -9.77 -17.09 0.44
C GLN A 136 -9.35 -16.69 1.87
N PRO A 137 -9.68 -17.48 2.91
CA PRO A 137 -9.29 -17.16 4.29
C PRO A 137 -7.79 -17.28 4.54
N ASP A 138 -7.08 -18.17 3.82
CA ASP A 138 -5.63 -18.29 3.96
C ASP A 138 -4.95 -17.14 3.20
N THR A 139 -4.36 -16.19 3.93
CA THR A 139 -3.66 -15.06 3.34
C THR A 139 -2.48 -15.48 2.46
N LYS A 140 -1.72 -16.51 2.80
CA LYS A 140 -0.59 -16.98 1.97
C LYS A 140 -1.10 -17.50 0.63
N LEU A 141 -2.17 -18.30 0.65
CA LEU A 141 -2.79 -18.81 -0.57
C LEU A 141 -3.43 -17.68 -1.38
N ALA A 142 -4.09 -16.71 -0.73
CA ALA A 142 -4.64 -15.53 -1.38
C ALA A 142 -3.55 -14.68 -2.06
N LYS A 143 -2.37 -14.54 -1.44
CA LYS A 143 -1.20 -13.84 -1.99
C LYS A 143 -0.71 -14.49 -3.30
N GLY A 144 -0.66 -15.83 -3.37
CA GLY A 144 -0.22 -16.55 -4.58
C GLY A 144 -1.20 -16.55 -5.76
N CYS A 145 -2.46 -16.16 -5.55
CA CYS A 145 -3.54 -16.32 -6.53
C CYS A 145 -3.54 -15.22 -7.60
N MET A 146 -3.21 -15.57 -8.85
CA MET A 146 -3.24 -14.64 -9.98
C MET A 146 -4.65 -14.15 -10.30
N TYR A 147 -5.66 -15.00 -10.19
CA TYR A 147 -7.04 -14.59 -10.42
C TYR A 147 -7.51 -13.51 -9.44
N GLY A 148 -7.07 -13.55 -8.18
CA GLY A 148 -7.35 -12.49 -7.22
C GLY A 148 -6.85 -11.10 -7.67
N ARG A 149 -5.75 -11.05 -8.43
CA ARG A 149 -5.22 -9.79 -9.02
C ARG A 149 -6.11 -9.26 -10.13
N HIS A 150 -6.60 -10.15 -10.99
CA HIS A 150 -7.54 -9.78 -12.04
C HIS A 150 -8.84 -9.23 -11.44
N LEU A 151 -9.33 -9.88 -10.38
CA LEU A 151 -10.53 -9.47 -9.68
C LEU A 151 -10.40 -8.06 -9.05
N LYS A 152 -9.26 -7.76 -8.42
CA LYS A 152 -8.95 -6.40 -7.91
C LYS A 152 -8.91 -5.34 -9.01
N LYS A 153 -8.56 -5.73 -10.24
CA LYS A 153 -8.57 -4.85 -11.43
C LYS A 153 -9.93 -4.85 -12.15
N GLY A 154 -10.97 -5.40 -11.53
CA GLY A 154 -12.32 -5.47 -12.10
C GLY A 154 -12.48 -6.49 -13.24
N LYS A 155 -11.55 -7.42 -13.43
CA LYS A 155 -11.64 -8.48 -14.45
C LYS A 155 -12.21 -9.76 -13.84
N VAL A 156 -13.37 -10.20 -14.31
CA VAL A 156 -14.14 -11.33 -13.76
C VAL A 156 -14.34 -12.39 -14.85
N PHE A 157 -13.70 -13.56 -14.70
CA PHE A 157 -13.70 -14.63 -15.72
C PHE A 157 -14.74 -15.73 -15.50
N TYR A 158 -15.23 -15.89 -14.26
CA TYR A 158 -16.15 -16.98 -13.87
C TYR A 158 -17.41 -16.42 -13.21
N GLY A 159 -18.37 -17.27 -12.84
CA GLY A 159 -19.52 -16.91 -12.01
C GLY A 159 -20.54 -16.00 -12.69
N LYS A 160 -21.51 -15.52 -11.91
CA LYS A 160 -22.66 -14.74 -12.39
C LYS A 160 -22.31 -13.30 -12.80
N ASN A 161 -21.22 -12.76 -12.27
CA ASN A 161 -20.76 -11.40 -12.57
C ASN A 161 -19.63 -11.37 -13.63
N LYS A 162 -19.49 -12.43 -14.43
CA LYS A 162 -18.47 -12.52 -15.48
C LYS A 162 -18.58 -11.35 -16.45
N ASN A 163 -17.44 -10.73 -16.80
CA ASN A 163 -17.40 -9.55 -17.66
C ASN A 163 -16.28 -9.57 -18.72
N THR A 164 -15.58 -10.69 -18.87
CA THR A 164 -14.52 -10.90 -19.86
C THR A 164 -14.76 -12.17 -20.65
#